data_AF-A0A3D0XJ63-F1
#
_entry.id   AF-A0A3D0XJ63-F1
#
_cell.length_a   1.000
_cell.length_b   1.000
_cell.length_c   1.000
_cell.angle_alpha   90.00
_cell.angle_beta   90.00
_cell.angle_gamma   90.00
#
_symmetry.space_group_name_H-M   'P 1'
#
loop_
_entity.id
_entity.type
_entity.pdbx_description
1 polymer ?
#
loop_
_entity_poly.entity_id
_entity_poly.type
_entity_poly.pdbx_seq_one_letter_code
_entity_poly.pdbx_strand_id
1 'polypeptide(L)'
;NFLSPFLATFDAPIPHSTFGRRAQSNVPAQALVLMNDPFVMQQAQAWAQKVRAPTQSFAACLTGMYEQAFCRWPSQTEIREARSFLSDQVAFYEQEGQDSESAAHKAWSDL
;
A
#
# COMPACT_ATOMS: atom_id res chain seq x y z
N ASN A 1 -6.83 -24.03 -16.05
CA ASN A 1 -7.34 -23.39 -14.83
C ASN A 1 -6.14 -23.29 -13.88
N PHE A 2 -5.36 -22.21 -13.99
CA PHE A 2 -4.11 -22.05 -13.24
C PHE A 2 -4.35 -21.07 -12.08
N LEU A 3 -3.93 -21.45 -10.88
CA LEU A 3 -3.95 -20.57 -9.72
C LEU A 3 -3.05 -19.36 -10.00
N SER A 4 -3.53 -18.16 -9.69
CA SER A 4 -2.73 -16.93 -9.79
C SER A 4 -1.45 -17.10 -8.94
N PRO A 5 -0.25 -16.84 -9.49
CA PRO A 5 1.01 -16.90 -8.72
C PRO A 5 0.97 -16.04 -7.45
N PHE A 6 0.27 -14.90 -7.50
CA PHE A 6 0.01 -14.06 -6.34
C PHE A 6 -0.74 -14.84 -5.25
N LEU A 7 -1.90 -15.41 -5.59
CA LEU A 7 -2.74 -16.15 -4.65
C LEU A 7 -2.07 -17.44 -4.14
N ALA A 8 -1.23 -18.08 -4.95
CA ALA A 8 -0.43 -19.22 -4.52
C ALA A 8 0.54 -18.87 -3.40
N THR A 9 1.10 -17.66 -3.40
CA THR A 9 1.99 -17.17 -2.33
C THR A 9 1.24 -16.96 -1.00
N PHE A 10 -0.07 -16.73 -1.06
CA PHE A 10 -0.97 -16.58 0.10
C PHE A 10 -1.75 -17.86 0.44
N ASP A 11 -1.18 -19.03 0.12
CA ASP A 11 -1.74 -20.33 0.49
C ASP A 11 -3.18 -20.55 -0.02
N ALA A 12 -3.49 -20.08 -1.24
CA ALA A 12 -4.79 -20.31 -1.85
C ALA A 12 -5.12 -21.82 -1.91
N PRO A 13 -6.34 -22.21 -1.51
CA PRO A 13 -6.70 -23.62 -1.40
C PRO A 13 -6.72 -24.29 -2.77
N ILE A 14 -6.06 -25.44 -2.86
CA ILE A 14 -6.10 -26.30 -4.04
C ILE A 14 -7.28 -27.28 -3.87
N PRO A 15 -8.25 -27.35 -4.81
CA PRO A 15 -9.52 -28.05 -4.63
C PRO A 15 -9.45 -29.59 -4.51
N HIS A 16 -8.26 -30.20 -4.43
CA HIS A 16 -8.06 -31.65 -4.34
C HIS A 16 -7.41 -32.11 -3.01
N SER A 17 -7.26 -31.24 -2.00
CA SER A 17 -6.66 -31.62 -0.71
C SER A 17 -7.32 -30.90 0.47
N THR A 18 -7.46 -31.59 1.60
CA THR A 18 -7.96 -31.03 2.86
C THR A 18 -6.78 -30.56 3.71
N PHE A 19 -6.75 -29.27 4.07
CA PHE A 19 -5.72 -28.71 4.96
C PHE A 19 -6.28 -28.58 6.39
N GLY A 20 -5.79 -29.43 7.29
CA GLY A 20 -6.24 -29.48 8.70
C GLY A 20 -5.68 -28.39 9.63
N ARG A 21 -4.78 -27.53 9.14
CA ARG A 21 -4.19 -26.43 9.91
C ARG A 21 -3.63 -25.37 8.97
N ARG A 22 -3.92 -24.08 9.22
CA ARG A 22 -3.20 -22.97 8.58
C ARG A 22 -1.80 -22.89 9.19
N ALA A 23 -0.76 -22.98 8.36
CA ALA A 23 0.59 -22.64 8.80
C ALA A 23 0.64 -21.12 9.05
N GLN A 24 1.23 -20.70 10.17
CA GLN A 24 1.45 -19.29 10.44
C GLN A 24 2.71 -18.88 9.66
N SER A 25 2.51 -18.26 8.50
CA SER A 25 3.60 -17.88 7.60
C SER A 25 4.04 -16.44 7.90
N ASN A 26 5.27 -16.30 8.40
CA ASN A 26 6.04 -15.05 8.45
C ASN A 26 7.14 -15.08 7.37
N VAL A 27 6.87 -15.78 6.26
CA VAL A 27 7.88 -16.07 5.24
C VAL A 27 8.14 -14.81 4.40
N PRO A 28 9.41 -14.40 4.23
CA PRO A 28 9.80 -13.20 3.47
C PRO A 28 9.21 -13.11 2.06
N ALA A 29 8.89 -14.25 1.45
CA ALA A 29 8.29 -14.34 0.12
C ALA A 29 6.93 -13.59 0.02
N GLN A 30 6.09 -13.63 1.05
CA GLN A 30 4.79 -12.94 1.02
C GLN A 30 4.95 -11.42 1.02
N ALA A 31 5.84 -10.88 1.86
CA ALA A 31 6.16 -9.45 1.89
C ALA A 31 6.83 -8.99 0.58
N LEU A 32 7.75 -9.80 0.04
CA LEU A 32 8.41 -9.49 -1.22
C LEU A 32 7.42 -9.49 -2.39
N VAL A 33 6.45 -10.40 -2.41
CA VAL A 33 5.37 -10.40 -3.42
C VAL A 33 4.52 -9.15 -3.27
N LEU A 34 4.14 -8.72 -2.07
CA LEU A 34 3.42 -7.45 -1.90
C LEU A 34 4.21 -6.25 -2.44
N MET A 35 5.53 -6.23 -2.25
CA MET A 35 6.38 -5.11 -2.67
C MET A 35 6.63 -5.06 -4.18
N ASN A 36 6.61 -6.21 -4.88
CA ASN A 36 7.03 -6.30 -6.28
C ASN A 36 5.93 -6.73 -7.25
N ASP A 37 4.77 -7.16 -6.76
CA ASP A 37 3.70 -7.64 -7.63
C ASP A 37 3.03 -6.45 -8.36
N PRO A 38 2.95 -6.48 -9.71
CA PRO A 38 2.37 -5.40 -10.49
C PRO A 38 0.91 -5.08 -10.10
N PHE A 39 0.13 -6.09 -9.69
CA PHE A 39 -1.24 -5.87 -9.24
C PHE A 39 -1.24 -5.03 -7.97
N VAL A 40 -0.37 -5.31 -7.00
CA VAL A 40 -0.32 -4.55 -5.74
C VAL A 40 0.10 -3.10 -6.01
N MET A 41 1.10 -2.89 -6.87
CA MET A 41 1.51 -1.54 -7.29
C MET A 41 0.37 -0.76 -7.95
N GLN A 42 -0.41 -1.40 -8.83
CA GLN A 42 -1.57 -0.76 -9.48
C GLN A 42 -2.67 -0.42 -8.48
N GLN A 43 -2.93 -1.31 -7.52
CA GLN A 43 -3.93 -1.04 -6.48
C GLN A 43 -3.51 0.09 -5.54
N ALA A 44 -2.21 0.20 -5.22
CA ALA A 44 -1.67 1.30 -4.43
C ALA A 44 -1.85 2.65 -5.16
N GLN A 45 -1.55 2.71 -6.46
CA GLN A 45 -1.77 3.91 -7.28
C GLN A 45 -3.25 4.30 -7.36
N ALA A 46 -4.13 3.32 -7.59
CA ALA A 46 -5.57 3.56 -7.64
C ALA A 46 -6.12 4.06 -6.29
N TRP A 47 -5.57 3.58 -5.17
CA TRP A 47 -5.96 4.03 -3.85
C TRP A 47 -5.46 5.44 -3.54
N ALA A 48 -4.21 5.76 -3.89
CA ALA A 48 -3.65 7.10 -3.79
C ALA A 48 -4.48 8.13 -4.56
N GLN A 49 -4.93 7.79 -5.78
CA GLN A 49 -5.84 8.61 -6.59
C GLN A 49 -7.16 8.90 -5.87
N LYS A 50 -7.74 7.88 -5.26
CA LYS A 50 -9.03 8.00 -4.56
C LYS A 50 -8.92 8.88 -3.32
N VAL A 51 -7.79 8.80 -2.60
CA VAL A 51 -7.57 9.53 -1.35
C VAL A 51 -7.17 10.99 -1.61
N ARG A 52 -6.36 11.29 -2.64
CA ARG A 52 -5.92 12.65 -3.00
C ARG A 52 -7.00 13.51 -3.70
N ALA A 53 -8.27 13.39 -3.31
CA ALA A 53 -9.30 14.27 -3.85
C ALA A 53 -8.90 15.75 -3.61
N PRO A 54 -8.97 16.63 -4.63
CA PRO A 54 -8.31 17.95 -4.64
C PRO A 54 -8.74 18.92 -3.52
N THR A 55 -9.80 18.61 -2.78
CA THR A 55 -10.36 19.43 -1.70
C THR A 55 -10.08 18.88 -0.29
N GLN A 56 -9.34 17.77 -0.14
CA GLN A 56 -9.08 17.18 1.17
C GLN A 56 -7.75 17.66 1.77
N SER A 57 -7.76 17.92 3.08
CA SER A 57 -6.54 18.21 3.83
C SER A 57 -5.72 16.93 4.04
N PHE A 58 -4.40 17.07 4.23
CA PHE A 58 -3.53 15.94 4.57
C PHE A 58 -4.09 15.07 5.72
N ALA A 59 -4.59 15.71 6.78
CA ALA A 59 -5.11 15.01 7.95
C ALA A 59 -6.38 14.22 7.62
N ALA A 60 -7.26 14.77 6.78
CA ALA A 60 -8.44 14.07 6.30
C ALA A 60 -8.07 12.87 5.42
N CYS A 61 -7.13 13.05 4.48
CA CYS A 61 -6.61 11.98 3.62
C CYS A 61 -6.03 10.82 4.45
N LEU A 62 -5.13 11.15 5.39
CA LEU A 62 -4.46 10.17 6.24
C LEU A 62 -5.46 9.44 7.15
N THR A 63 -6.39 10.16 7.75
CA THR A 63 -7.44 9.55 8.58
C THR A 63 -8.28 8.57 7.76
N GLY A 64 -8.69 8.97 6.55
CA GLY A 64 -9.45 8.10 5.64
C GLY A 64 -8.69 6.84 5.23
N MET A 65 -7.37 6.91 5.04
CA MET A 65 -6.54 5.73 4.78
C MET A 65 -6.50 4.80 5.99
N TYR A 66 -6.27 5.34 7.18
CA TYR A 66 -6.18 4.56 8.40
C TYR A 66 -7.49 3.88 8.78
N GLU A 67 -8.63 4.55 8.59
CA GLU A 67 -9.93 3.94 8.80
C GLU A 67 -10.20 2.80 7.81
N GLN A 68 -9.83 2.96 6.54
CA GLN A 68 -10.03 1.95 5.51
C GLN A 68 -9.13 0.72 5.68
N ALA A 69 -7.86 0.91 6.04
CA ALA A 69 -6.88 -0.17 6.13
C ALA A 69 -6.78 -0.82 7.51
N PHE A 70 -6.91 -0.03 8.58
CA PHE A 70 -6.68 -0.47 9.96
C PHE A 70 -7.93 -0.42 10.85
N CYS A 71 -9.06 0.08 10.33
CA CYS A 71 -10.31 0.25 11.09
C CYS A 71 -10.13 1.07 12.39
N ARG A 72 -9.20 2.03 12.39
CA ARG A 72 -8.92 2.90 13.55
C ARG A 72 -8.40 4.25 13.08
N TRP A 73 -8.33 5.20 14.01
CA TRP A 73 -7.67 6.47 13.76
C TRP A 73 -6.14 6.36 13.86
N PRO A 74 -5.40 7.18 13.10
CA PRO A 74 -3.96 7.26 13.25
C PRO A 74 -3.60 7.90 14.59
N SER A 75 -2.55 7.41 15.21
CA SER A 75 -1.94 8.00 16.40
C SER A 75 -1.14 9.25 16.02
N GLN A 76 -0.82 10.09 17.02
CA GLN A 76 -0.02 11.29 16.78
C GLN A 76 1.39 10.98 16.27
N THR A 77 1.95 9.82 16.61
CA THR A 77 3.25 9.38 16.09
C THR A 77 3.15 9.01 14.62
N GLU A 78 2.16 8.22 14.24
CA GLU A 78 1.90 7.83 12.85
C GLU A 78 1.63 9.04 11.95
N ILE A 79 0.91 10.05 12.44
CA ILE A 79 0.68 11.30 11.70
C ILE A 79 1.99 12.03 11.41
N ARG A 80 2.90 12.09 12.39
CA ARG A 80 4.21 12.74 12.21
C ARG A 80 5.08 11.96 11.24
N GLU A 81 5.15 10.64 11.38
CA GLU A 81 5.94 9.77 10.52
C GLU A 81 5.44 9.80 9.08
N ALA A 82 4.14 9.67 8.84
CA ALA A 82 3.54 9.79 7.51
C ALA A 82 3.83 11.14 6.85
N ARG A 83 3.81 12.23 7.62
CA ARG A 83 4.14 13.56 7.12
C ARG A 83 5.61 13.68 6.73
N SER A 84 6.52 13.16 7.58
CA SER A 84 7.96 13.16 7.29
C SER A 84 8.23 12.37 6.01
N PHE A 85 7.71 11.14 5.96
CA PHE A 85 7.88 10.25 4.82
C PHE A 85 7.39 10.88 3.51
N LEU A 86 6.17 11.44 3.49
CA LEU A 86 5.65 12.08 2.28
C LEU A 86 6.49 13.30 1.84
N SER A 87 6.99 14.08 2.79
CA SER A 87 7.87 15.21 2.47
C SER A 87 9.17 14.73 1.83
N ASP A 88 9.79 13.71 2.41
CA ASP A 88 11.06 13.15 1.93
C ASP A 88 10.87 12.50 0.55
N GLN A 89 9.76 11.79 0.34
CA GLN A 89 9.46 11.09 -0.90
C GLN A 89 9.10 12.03 -2.05
N VAL A 90 8.37 13.13 -1.77
CA VAL A 90 8.14 14.19 -2.78
C VAL A 90 9.45 14.84 -3.18
N ALA A 91 10.30 15.20 -2.21
CA ALA A 91 11.60 15.80 -2.50
C ALA A 91 12.49 14.87 -3.34
N PHE A 92 12.46 13.56 -3.05
CA PHE A 92 13.15 12.56 -3.86
C PHE A 92 12.68 12.55 -5.32
N TYR A 93 11.36 12.51 -5.56
CA TYR A 93 10.84 12.48 -6.93
C TYR A 93 11.01 13.80 -7.69
N GLU A 94 10.97 14.94 -7.01
CA GLU A 94 11.28 16.24 -7.63
C GLU A 94 12.75 16.32 -8.05
N GLN A 95 13.68 15.74 -7.27
CA GLN A 95 15.10 15.63 -7.64
C GLN A 95 15.32 14.72 -8.86
N GLU A 96 14.50 13.70 -9.03
CA GLU A 96 14.50 12.85 -10.24
C GLU A 96 13.83 13.52 -11.46
N GLY A 97 13.43 14.79 -11.34
CA GLY A 97 12.90 15.59 -12.45
C GLY A 97 11.42 15.34 -12.75
N GLN A 98 10.65 14.82 -11.80
CA GLN A 98 9.19 14.71 -11.91
C GLN A 98 8.51 16.05 -11.62
N ASP A 99 7.39 16.33 -12.30
CA ASP A 99 6.52 17.47 -11.96
C ASP A 99 6.00 17.32 -10.52
N SER A 100 5.82 18.43 -9.79
CA SER A 100 5.38 18.40 -8.38
C SER A 100 4.05 17.65 -8.17
N GLU A 101 3.12 17.70 -9.14
CA GLU A 101 1.86 16.95 -9.04
C GLU A 101 2.08 15.42 -9.15
N SER A 102 2.94 15.00 -10.07
CA SER A 102 3.34 13.61 -10.30
C SER A 102 4.19 13.07 -9.15
N ALA A 103 5.11 13.87 -8.62
CA ALA A 103 5.91 13.55 -7.44
C ALA A 103 5.03 13.31 -6.22
N ALA A 104 4.07 14.21 -5.96
CA ALA A 104 3.08 14.02 -4.91
C ALA A 104 2.25 12.74 -5.14
N HIS A 105 1.80 12.48 -6.37
CA HIS A 105 1.03 11.27 -6.65
C HIS A 105 1.78 9.98 -6.34
N LYS A 106 3.05 9.90 -6.74
CA LYS A 106 3.92 8.75 -6.46
C LYS A 106 4.17 8.60 -4.96
N ALA A 107 4.52 9.68 -4.27
CA ALA A 107 4.73 9.65 -2.82
C ALA A 107 3.51 9.12 -2.04
N TRP A 108 2.29 9.47 -2.45
CA TRP A 108 1.06 8.94 -1.85
C TRP A 108 0.75 7.49 -2.23
N SER A 109 1.32 6.98 -3.32
CA SER A 109 1.22 5.56 -3.69
C SER A 109 2.17 4.69 -2.86
N ASP A 110 3.26 5.28 -2.37
CA ASP A 110 4.28 4.60 -1.55
C ASP A 110 3.99 4.63 -0.04
N LEU A 111 2.96 5.39 0.39
CA LEU A 111 2.53 5.54 1.79
C LEU A 111 1.61 4.40 2.24
#